data_AF-A0A4S2FPU6-F1
#
_entry.id   AF-A0A4S2FPU6-F1
#
_cell.length_a   1.000
_cell.length_b   1.000
_cell.length_c   1.000
_cell.angle_alpha   90.00
_cell.angle_beta   90.00
_cell.angle_gamma   90.00
#
_symmetry.space_group_name_H-M   'P 1'
#
loop_
_entity.id
_entity.type
_entity.pdbx_description
1 polymer ?
#
loop_
_entity_poly.entity_id
_entity_poly.type
_entity_poly.pdbx_seq_one_letter_code
_entity_poly.pdbx_strand_id
1 'polypeptide(L)'
;MNTVISAEIAAKTIWDILKGNTRDISNSEYAFGLKMLYFRHRTYDIVDIALPIEGINDEIVELLNIYIFMNSDIEYTLRQYVESIPFDIYQELYPELLFELFRLRAMAISRSSEMTPPEINKLLSYLAISNGCKSLYDPFCGSAGILNFLPTGSSFLGQELARISYIEACLTAEIFQDKITINLLNENSIWDRSIEVCDGIVSTPPFSASLSEKEKEAIEYETNVRCNFIDDLPIVRGLRINHAKVTITVLPHVFCFGNGHRDVRRFIVNNNYIDTIISLPRNVLYGTGIKPIVLICRKDKLIGSPVRFIFADNFVIGNNSRNRKLDVDRLIADLNSSSNLIESFVSNDEIIQNDYTLIPEVYYPISRDEIGTSVVTMIR
;
A
#
# COMPACT_ATOMS: atom_id res chain seq x y z
N MET A 1 -18.14 21.68 29.27
CA MET A 1 -16.90 21.54 28.48
C MET A 1 -17.23 20.54 27.39
N ASN A 2 -17.44 20.99 26.15
CA ASN A 2 -17.63 20.08 25.03
C ASN A 2 -16.27 19.45 24.75
N THR A 3 -16.06 18.23 25.21
CA THR A 3 -14.96 17.39 24.73
C THR A 3 -15.18 17.19 23.24
N VAL A 4 -14.34 17.84 22.43
CA VAL A 4 -14.28 17.62 20.98
C VAL A 4 -13.87 16.16 20.77
N ILE A 5 -14.77 15.33 20.26
CA ILE A 5 -14.48 13.95 19.91
C ILE A 5 -13.62 13.98 18.64
N SER A 6 -12.41 13.44 18.69
CA SER A 6 -11.58 13.24 17.49
C SER A 6 -11.87 11.88 16.85
N ALA A 7 -11.60 11.76 15.55
CA ALA A 7 -11.71 10.50 14.82
C ALA A 7 -10.86 9.38 15.46
N GLU A 8 -9.64 9.70 15.91
CA GLU A 8 -8.76 8.74 16.59
C GLU A 8 -9.39 8.20 17.89
N ILE A 9 -9.96 9.08 18.72
CA ILE A 9 -10.63 8.67 19.96
C ILE A 9 -11.84 7.81 19.63
N ALA A 10 -12.64 8.22 18.65
CA ALA A 10 -13.83 7.48 18.27
C ALA A 10 -13.51 6.10 17.68
N ALA A 11 -12.53 6.01 16.78
CA ALA A 11 -12.05 4.75 16.21
C ALA A 11 -11.57 3.80 17.31
N LYS A 12 -10.79 4.32 18.26
CA LYS A 12 -10.28 3.52 19.38
C LYS A 12 -11.41 3.02 20.28
N THR A 13 -12.39 3.86 20.61
CA THR A 13 -13.55 3.44 21.40
C THR A 13 -14.36 2.37 20.67
N ILE A 14 -14.62 2.53 19.37
CA ILE A 14 -15.30 1.52 18.55
C ILE A 14 -14.49 0.21 18.53
N TRP A 15 -13.18 0.29 18.30
CA TRP A 15 -12.29 -0.85 18.32
C TRP A 15 -12.33 -1.60 19.65
N ASP A 16 -12.27 -0.89 20.78
CA ASP A 16 -12.34 -1.48 22.11
C ASP A 16 -13.71 -2.13 22.38
N ILE A 17 -14.81 -1.55 21.91
CA ILE A 17 -16.15 -2.16 21.98
C ILE A 17 -16.21 -3.46 21.16
N LEU A 18 -15.74 -3.44 19.91
CA LEU A 18 -15.74 -4.61 19.03
C LEU A 18 -14.87 -5.74 19.59
N LYS A 19 -13.74 -5.39 20.21
CA LYS A 19 -12.85 -6.35 20.86
C LYS A 19 -13.50 -6.99 22.09
N GLY A 20 -14.31 -6.25 22.84
CA GLY A 20 -14.89 -6.72 24.09
C GLY A 20 -13.82 -7.33 25.02
N ASN A 21 -14.02 -8.60 25.42
CA ASN A 21 -13.08 -9.33 26.28
C ASN A 21 -12.11 -10.24 25.52
N THR A 22 -12.11 -10.22 24.18
CA THR A 22 -11.25 -11.09 23.37
C THR A 22 -9.85 -10.51 23.20
N ARG A 23 -8.92 -11.34 22.72
CA ARG A 23 -7.58 -10.88 22.38
C ARG A 23 -7.53 -10.20 21.01
N ASP A 24 -8.33 -10.70 20.06
CA ASP A 24 -8.33 -10.32 18.66
C ASP A 24 -9.77 -10.11 18.16
N ILE A 25 -9.94 -9.22 17.18
CA ILE A 25 -11.20 -8.96 16.49
C ILE A 25 -11.25 -9.82 15.22
N SER A 26 -12.33 -10.58 15.05
CA SER A 26 -12.62 -11.35 13.84
C SER A 26 -13.06 -10.46 12.68
N ASN A 27 -12.99 -10.98 11.45
CA ASN A 27 -13.51 -10.25 10.28
C ASN A 27 -15.01 -9.94 10.42
N SER A 28 -15.80 -10.80 11.08
CA SER A 28 -17.23 -10.55 11.29
C SER A 28 -17.49 -9.42 12.27
N GLU A 29 -16.79 -9.37 13.40
CA GLU A 29 -16.86 -8.25 14.36
C GLU A 29 -16.44 -6.93 13.70
N TYR A 30 -15.33 -6.95 12.95
CA TYR A 30 -14.85 -5.79 12.24
C TYR A 30 -15.85 -5.30 11.16
N ALA A 31 -16.34 -6.22 10.32
CA ALA A 31 -17.33 -5.90 9.29
C ALA A 31 -18.63 -5.36 9.90
N PHE A 32 -19.06 -5.88 11.04
CA PHE A 32 -20.21 -5.35 11.77
C PHE A 32 -20.00 -3.89 12.20
N GLY A 33 -18.80 -3.56 12.69
CA GLY A 33 -18.42 -2.18 12.98
C GLY A 33 -18.51 -1.27 11.75
N LEU A 34 -17.93 -1.70 10.62
CA LEU A 34 -18.03 -0.97 9.35
C LEU A 34 -19.48 -0.80 8.89
N LYS A 35 -20.31 -1.85 9.03
CA LYS A 35 -21.73 -1.80 8.68
C LYS A 35 -22.48 -0.78 9.50
N MET A 36 -22.28 -0.74 10.81
CA MET A 36 -22.94 0.23 11.68
C MET A 36 -22.57 1.67 11.31
N LEU A 37 -21.28 1.92 11.02
CA LEU A 37 -20.82 3.22 10.59
C LEU A 37 -21.40 3.60 9.22
N TYR A 38 -21.31 2.70 8.23
CA TYR A 38 -21.83 2.96 6.90
C TYR A 38 -23.35 3.22 6.92
N PHE A 39 -24.13 2.43 7.66
CA PHE A 39 -25.57 2.63 7.79
C PHE A 39 -25.90 3.97 8.44
N ARG A 40 -25.16 4.34 9.50
CA ARG A 40 -25.31 5.66 10.12
C ARG A 40 -25.02 6.78 9.14
N HIS A 41 -23.93 6.67 8.38
CA HIS A 41 -23.53 7.63 7.34
C HIS A 41 -24.62 7.79 6.26
N ARG A 42 -25.15 6.67 5.77
CA ARG A 42 -26.20 6.61 4.74
C ARG A 42 -27.62 6.87 5.25
N THR A 43 -27.78 7.13 6.55
CA THR A 43 -29.08 7.30 7.22
C THR A 43 -30.03 6.10 7.09
N TYR A 44 -29.48 4.90 6.91
CA TYR A 44 -30.23 3.65 7.00
C TYR A 44 -30.55 3.33 8.48
N ASP A 45 -31.56 2.47 8.70
CA ASP A 45 -31.89 2.01 10.05
C ASP A 45 -30.77 1.13 10.60
N ILE A 46 -30.28 1.47 11.80
CA ILE A 46 -29.20 0.76 12.50
C ILE A 46 -29.71 -0.22 13.56
N VAL A 47 -31.01 -0.51 13.57
CA VAL A 47 -31.61 -1.55 14.41
C VAL A 47 -31.50 -2.93 13.74
N ASP A 48 -31.15 -3.94 14.53
CA ASP A 48 -31.08 -5.37 14.14
C ASP A 48 -30.20 -5.65 12.91
N ILE A 49 -29.15 -4.85 12.71
CA ILE A 49 -28.24 -4.94 11.56
C ILE A 49 -27.22 -6.09 11.67
N ALA A 50 -27.24 -6.84 12.76
CA ALA A 50 -26.41 -8.03 12.97
C ALA A 50 -26.70 -9.16 11.96
N LEU A 51 -27.90 -9.15 11.36
CA LEU A 51 -28.31 -10.06 10.29
C LEU A 51 -28.27 -9.38 8.91
N PRO A 52 -28.25 -10.15 7.81
CA PRO A 52 -28.38 -9.61 6.47
C PRO A 52 -29.68 -8.83 6.32
N ILE A 53 -29.61 -7.64 5.72
CA ILE A 53 -30.79 -6.80 5.45
C ILE A 53 -31.10 -6.86 3.97
N GLU A 54 -32.29 -7.34 3.63
CA GLU A 54 -32.79 -7.40 2.26
C GLU A 54 -33.45 -6.07 1.83
N GLY A 55 -33.54 -5.85 0.52
CA GLY A 55 -34.28 -4.73 -0.05
C GLY A 55 -33.52 -3.39 -0.11
N ILE A 56 -32.26 -3.35 0.31
CA ILE A 56 -31.36 -2.21 0.11
C ILE A 56 -30.53 -2.46 -1.15
N ASN A 57 -30.72 -1.63 -2.18
CA ASN A 57 -29.94 -1.69 -3.43
C ASN A 57 -28.65 -0.86 -3.29
N ASP A 58 -27.67 -1.43 -2.59
CA ASP A 58 -26.39 -0.79 -2.27
C ASP A 58 -25.30 -1.86 -2.17
N GLU A 59 -24.33 -1.82 -3.08
CA GLU A 59 -23.29 -2.84 -3.21
C GLU A 59 -22.46 -3.00 -1.92
N ILE A 60 -22.18 -1.90 -1.21
CA ILE A 60 -21.43 -1.95 0.04
C ILE A 60 -22.24 -2.69 1.11
N VAL A 61 -23.56 -2.48 1.16
CA VAL A 61 -24.45 -3.22 2.06
C VAL A 61 -24.48 -4.71 1.72
N GLU A 62 -24.54 -5.07 0.44
CA GLU A 62 -24.49 -6.47 0.00
C GLU A 62 -23.19 -7.16 0.43
N LEU A 63 -22.05 -6.48 0.26
CA LEU A 63 -20.75 -7.01 0.68
C LEU A 63 -20.67 -7.19 2.21
N LEU A 64 -21.20 -6.24 2.97
CA LEU A 64 -21.22 -6.30 4.43
C LEU A 64 -22.21 -7.36 4.96
N ASN A 65 -23.31 -7.61 4.27
CA ASN A 65 -24.32 -8.61 4.62
C ASN A 65 -23.77 -10.05 4.63
N ILE A 66 -22.65 -10.31 3.96
CA ILE A 66 -21.96 -11.61 4.01
C ILE A 66 -21.47 -11.94 5.43
N TYR A 67 -21.17 -10.92 6.24
CA TYR A 67 -20.66 -11.07 7.59
C TYR A 67 -21.80 -11.04 8.61
N ILE A 68 -22.13 -12.22 9.12
CA ILE A 68 -23.09 -12.37 10.22
C ILE A 68 -22.37 -12.16 11.55
N PHE A 69 -23.00 -11.41 12.44
CA PHE A 69 -22.52 -11.15 13.79
C PHE A 69 -23.57 -11.59 14.81
N MET A 70 -23.15 -12.24 15.90
CA MET A 70 -24.06 -12.77 16.93
C MET A 70 -23.56 -12.44 18.33
N ASN A 71 -23.60 -11.15 18.69
CA ASN A 71 -23.36 -10.70 20.06
C ASN A 71 -24.15 -9.41 20.34
N SER A 72 -25.29 -9.58 21.02
CA SER A 72 -26.24 -8.50 21.32
C SER A 72 -25.66 -7.41 22.22
N ASP A 73 -24.71 -7.74 23.10
CA ASP A 73 -24.13 -6.78 24.03
C ASP A 73 -23.20 -5.80 23.31
N ILE A 74 -22.37 -6.33 22.40
CA ILE A 74 -21.51 -5.51 21.53
C ILE A 74 -22.37 -4.68 20.58
N GLU A 75 -23.38 -5.28 19.95
CA GLU A 75 -24.31 -4.56 19.07
C GLU A 75 -24.98 -3.38 19.79
N TYR A 76 -25.58 -3.64 20.95
CA TYR A 76 -26.24 -2.59 21.74
C TYR A 76 -25.25 -1.48 22.14
N THR A 77 -24.09 -1.86 22.67
CA THR A 77 -23.09 -0.91 23.16
C THR A 77 -22.53 -0.05 22.03
N LEU A 78 -22.21 -0.67 20.89
CA LEU A 78 -21.69 0.02 19.72
C LEU A 78 -22.73 0.99 19.17
N ARG A 79 -24.00 0.56 19.06
CA ARG A 79 -25.09 1.39 18.58
C ARG A 79 -25.26 2.63 19.45
N GLN A 80 -25.33 2.46 20.77
CA GLN A 80 -25.45 3.57 21.71
C GLN A 80 -24.28 4.55 21.60
N TYR A 81 -23.05 4.03 21.42
CA TYR A 81 -21.88 4.89 21.25
C TYR A 81 -21.97 5.70 19.94
N VAL A 82 -22.26 5.06 18.80
CA VAL A 82 -22.37 5.72 17.50
C VAL A 82 -23.51 6.74 17.48
N GLU A 83 -24.66 6.43 18.09
CA GLU A 83 -25.79 7.34 18.22
C GLU A 83 -25.53 8.53 19.16
N SER A 84 -24.61 8.37 20.13
CA SER A 84 -24.25 9.45 21.05
C SER A 84 -23.48 10.59 20.38
N ILE A 85 -22.87 10.33 19.22
CA ILE A 85 -22.20 11.34 18.42
C ILE A 85 -23.27 12.12 17.62
N PRO A 86 -23.38 13.45 17.79
CA PRO A 86 -24.29 14.28 17.00
C PRO A 86 -24.09 14.04 15.50
N PHE A 87 -25.18 13.97 14.74
CA PHE A 87 -25.13 13.50 13.35
C PHE A 87 -24.26 14.36 12.44
N ASP A 88 -24.34 15.68 12.59
CA ASP A 88 -23.50 16.66 11.90
C ASP A 88 -22.01 16.43 12.18
N ILE A 89 -21.66 16.28 13.45
CA ILE A 89 -20.28 15.97 13.86
C ILE A 89 -19.85 14.60 13.32
N TYR A 90 -20.74 13.60 13.35
CA TYR A 90 -20.46 12.27 12.84
C TYR A 90 -20.12 12.30 11.34
N GLN A 91 -20.89 13.03 10.54
CA GLN A 91 -20.67 13.15 9.09
C GLN A 91 -19.31 13.81 8.77
N GLU A 92 -18.92 14.83 9.54
CA GLU A 92 -17.61 15.46 9.40
C GLU A 92 -16.46 14.50 9.78
N LEU A 93 -16.66 13.68 10.81
CA LEU A 93 -15.65 12.72 11.30
C LEU A 93 -15.56 11.45 10.46
N TYR A 94 -16.63 11.07 9.73
CA TYR A 94 -16.79 9.75 9.14
C TYR A 94 -15.60 9.27 8.28
N PRO A 95 -15.05 10.08 7.35
CA PRO A 95 -13.90 9.65 6.54
C PRO A 95 -12.66 9.33 7.39
N GLU A 96 -12.29 10.24 8.30
CA GLU A 96 -11.11 10.06 9.15
C GLU A 96 -11.31 8.93 10.16
N LEU A 97 -12.54 8.76 10.67
CA LEU A 97 -12.92 7.66 11.55
C LEU A 97 -12.72 6.30 10.87
N LEU A 98 -13.13 6.15 9.61
CA LEU A 98 -12.88 4.93 8.84
C LEU A 98 -11.38 4.66 8.68
N PHE A 99 -10.60 5.64 8.26
CA PHE A 99 -9.16 5.46 8.08
C PHE A 99 -8.43 5.09 9.37
N GLU A 100 -8.85 5.65 10.51
CA GLU A 100 -8.30 5.28 11.81
C GLU A 100 -8.70 3.84 12.22
N LEU A 101 -9.90 3.37 11.87
CA LEU A 101 -10.27 1.97 12.08
C LEU A 101 -9.48 1.02 11.17
N PHE A 102 -9.26 1.38 9.90
CA PHE A 102 -8.45 0.60 8.98
C PHE A 102 -7.01 0.49 9.52
N ARG A 103 -6.47 1.61 10.04
CA ARG A 103 -5.17 1.66 10.73
C ARG A 103 -5.09 0.71 11.92
N LEU A 104 -6.09 0.75 12.82
CA LEU A 104 -6.12 -0.13 13.99
C LEU A 104 -6.14 -1.61 13.58
N ARG A 105 -6.91 -1.95 12.55
CA ARG A 105 -6.96 -3.30 11.98
C ARG A 105 -5.60 -3.74 11.44
N ALA A 106 -4.96 -2.93 10.60
CA ALA A 106 -3.65 -3.27 10.05
C ALA A 106 -2.57 -3.42 11.12
N MET A 107 -2.64 -2.66 12.22
CA MET A 107 -1.73 -2.80 13.35
C MET A 107 -1.97 -4.07 14.17
N ALA A 108 -3.20 -4.59 14.20
CA ALA A 108 -3.57 -5.78 14.95
C ALA A 108 -3.25 -7.09 14.22
N ILE A 109 -3.30 -7.09 12.89
CA ILE A 109 -3.04 -8.29 12.08
C ILE A 109 -1.53 -8.50 11.94
N SER A 110 -1.01 -9.57 12.55
CA SER A 110 0.43 -9.88 12.63
C SER A 110 1.07 -10.39 11.33
N ARG A 111 0.31 -10.44 10.23
CA ARG A 111 0.75 -11.03 8.95
C ARG A 111 -0.02 -10.45 7.76
N SER A 112 0.38 -9.29 7.26
CA SER A 112 0.33 -8.95 5.83
C SER A 112 0.54 -7.46 5.61
N SER A 113 1.17 -7.14 4.48
CA SER A 113 1.18 -5.82 3.85
C SER A 113 -0.20 -5.44 3.28
N GLU A 114 -1.31 -5.93 3.85
CA GLU A 114 -2.69 -5.71 3.37
C GLU A 114 -3.08 -4.23 3.35
N MET A 115 -2.48 -3.41 4.22
CA MET A 115 -2.69 -1.97 4.21
C MET A 115 -1.38 -1.20 4.14
N THR A 116 -1.31 -0.33 3.14
CA THR A 116 -0.20 0.61 2.95
C THR A 116 -0.36 1.81 3.87
N PRO A 117 0.65 2.18 4.70
CA PRO A 117 0.60 3.40 5.51
C PRO A 117 0.35 4.67 4.69
N PRO A 118 -0.35 5.68 5.24
CA PRO A 118 -0.67 6.90 4.52
C PRO A 118 0.58 7.62 3.99
N GLU A 119 1.70 7.55 4.73
CA GLU A 119 2.96 8.15 4.30
C GLU A 119 3.55 7.45 3.07
N ILE A 120 3.36 6.13 2.93
CA ILE A 120 3.79 5.36 1.76
C ILE A 120 2.85 5.64 0.58
N ASN A 121 1.54 5.65 0.80
CA ASN A 121 0.55 6.01 -0.22
C ASN A 121 0.80 7.42 -0.79
N LYS A 122 1.13 8.39 0.07
CA LYS A 122 1.48 9.76 -0.34
C LYS A 122 2.75 9.79 -1.19
N LEU A 123 3.78 9.02 -0.82
CA LEU A 123 4.99 8.90 -1.62
C LEU A 123 4.71 8.28 -3.00
N LEU A 124 3.95 7.18 -3.05
CA LEU A 124 3.59 6.51 -4.31
C LEU A 124 2.80 7.44 -5.23
N SER A 125 1.79 8.14 -4.70
CA SER A 125 1.04 9.16 -5.45
C SER A 125 1.97 10.23 -6.01
N TYR A 126 2.80 10.84 -5.15
CA TYR A 126 3.74 11.89 -5.58
C TYR A 126 4.66 11.41 -6.71
N LEU A 127 5.26 10.21 -6.57
CA LEU A 127 6.17 9.66 -7.57
C LEU A 127 5.43 9.38 -8.89
N ALA A 128 4.21 8.86 -8.85
CA ALA A 128 3.43 8.58 -10.05
C ALA A 128 3.04 9.87 -10.79
N ILE A 129 2.50 10.86 -10.07
CA ILE A 129 2.10 12.15 -10.64
C ILE A 129 3.31 12.92 -11.18
N SER A 130 4.45 12.89 -10.48
CA SER A 130 5.70 13.53 -10.94
C SER A 130 6.27 12.88 -12.20
N ASN A 131 5.92 11.60 -12.46
CA ASN A 131 6.24 10.90 -13.71
C ASN A 131 5.17 11.08 -14.81
N GLY A 132 4.18 11.93 -14.57
CA GLY A 132 3.16 12.35 -15.53
C GLY A 132 1.97 11.41 -15.68
N CYS A 133 1.73 10.52 -14.72
CA CYS A 133 0.57 9.64 -14.73
C CYS A 133 -0.71 10.39 -14.39
N LYS A 134 -1.79 10.08 -15.12
CA LYS A 134 -3.15 10.55 -14.81
C LYS A 134 -4.07 9.38 -14.46
N SER A 135 -3.82 8.22 -15.06
CA SER A 135 -4.47 6.95 -14.77
C SER A 135 -3.51 5.98 -14.08
N LEU A 136 -3.93 5.44 -12.95
CA LEU A 136 -3.16 4.48 -12.17
C LEU A 136 -3.88 3.14 -12.06
N TYR A 137 -3.09 2.08 -12.04
CA TYR A 137 -3.55 0.74 -11.73
C TYR A 137 -2.78 0.19 -10.53
N ASP A 138 -3.50 -0.33 -9.53
CA ASP A 138 -2.93 -1.06 -8.41
C ASP A 138 -3.50 -2.50 -8.35
N PRO A 139 -2.71 -3.53 -8.68
CA PRO A 139 -3.13 -4.93 -8.64
C PRO A 139 -3.32 -5.50 -7.22
N PHE A 140 -2.94 -4.74 -6.19
CA PHE A 140 -2.97 -5.13 -4.78
C PHE A 140 -3.40 -3.93 -3.91
N CYS A 141 -4.54 -3.33 -4.25
CA CYS A 141 -4.89 -2.00 -3.75
C CYS A 141 -5.23 -1.95 -2.25
N GLY A 142 -5.46 -3.09 -1.58
CA GLY A 142 -5.82 -3.13 -0.17
C GLY A 142 -7.08 -2.32 0.08
N SER A 143 -7.00 -1.33 0.97
CA SER A 143 -8.07 -0.37 1.26
C SER A 143 -8.18 0.80 0.28
N ALA A 144 -7.42 0.78 -0.82
CA ALA A 144 -7.29 1.87 -1.80
C ALA A 144 -6.87 3.23 -1.19
N GLY A 145 -6.11 3.21 -0.08
CA GLY A 145 -5.73 4.43 0.66
C GLY A 145 -4.92 5.47 -0.15
N ILE A 146 -4.37 5.10 -1.31
CA ILE A 146 -3.74 6.04 -2.24
C ILE A 146 -4.70 7.11 -2.78
N LEU A 147 -6.01 6.82 -2.85
CA LEU A 147 -7.04 7.74 -3.33
C LEU A 147 -7.02 9.09 -2.57
N ASN A 148 -6.66 9.08 -1.28
CA ASN A 148 -6.55 10.28 -0.46
C ASN A 148 -5.49 11.29 -0.95
N PHE A 149 -4.55 10.83 -1.78
CA PHE A 149 -3.41 11.63 -2.22
C PHE A 149 -3.40 11.86 -3.74
N LEU A 150 -4.39 11.34 -4.48
CA LEU A 150 -4.48 11.58 -5.92
C LEU A 150 -5.15 12.93 -6.20
N PRO A 151 -4.70 13.65 -7.23
CA PRO A 151 -5.32 14.90 -7.64
C PRO A 151 -6.72 14.67 -8.23
N THR A 152 -7.58 15.67 -8.11
CA THR A 152 -8.90 15.67 -8.76
C THR A 152 -8.77 15.47 -10.27
N GLY A 153 -9.60 14.61 -10.84
CA GLY A 153 -9.59 14.25 -12.26
C GLY A 153 -8.64 13.09 -12.61
N SER A 154 -7.94 12.50 -11.64
CA SER A 154 -7.24 11.23 -11.83
C SER A 154 -8.22 10.07 -12.07
N SER A 155 -7.72 9.00 -12.68
CA SER A 155 -8.41 7.71 -12.77
C SER A 155 -7.64 6.65 -12.01
N PHE A 156 -8.35 5.81 -11.26
CA PHE A 156 -7.78 4.74 -10.46
C PHE A 156 -8.52 3.42 -10.73
N LEU A 157 -7.76 2.40 -11.08
CA LEU A 157 -8.21 1.02 -11.13
C LEU A 157 -7.52 0.24 -10.01
N GLY A 158 -8.28 -0.41 -9.14
CA GLY A 158 -7.75 -1.24 -8.06
C GLY A 158 -8.26 -2.68 -8.12
N GLN A 159 -7.40 -3.65 -7.81
CA GLN A 159 -7.81 -5.02 -7.54
C GLN A 159 -7.42 -5.42 -6.12
N GLU A 160 -8.33 -6.13 -5.44
CA GLU A 160 -8.08 -6.71 -4.13
C GLU A 160 -8.75 -8.08 -4.00
N LEU A 161 -8.00 -9.07 -3.51
CA LEU A 161 -8.47 -10.44 -3.35
C LEU A 161 -9.23 -10.62 -2.03
N ALA A 162 -8.69 -10.08 -0.95
CA ALA A 162 -9.25 -10.20 0.38
C ALA A 162 -10.52 -9.35 0.49
N ARG A 163 -11.68 -10.04 0.56
CA ARG A 163 -13.00 -9.39 0.56
C ARG A 163 -13.15 -8.28 1.59
N ILE A 164 -12.60 -8.46 2.78
CA ILE A 164 -12.72 -7.45 3.84
C ILE A 164 -11.91 -6.19 3.52
N SER A 165 -10.73 -6.31 2.91
CA SER A 165 -9.94 -5.19 2.41
C SER A 165 -10.59 -4.55 1.18
N TYR A 166 -11.23 -5.36 0.32
CA TYR A 166 -12.04 -4.84 -0.79
C TYR A 166 -13.21 -3.97 -0.30
N ILE A 167 -13.89 -4.36 0.80
CA ILE A 167 -14.92 -3.51 1.43
C ILE A 167 -14.32 -2.19 1.90
N GLU A 168 -13.12 -2.19 2.49
CA GLU A 168 -12.41 -0.96 2.84
C GLU A 168 -12.12 -0.09 1.61
N ALA A 169 -11.71 -0.71 0.49
CA ALA A 169 -11.53 0.00 -0.77
C ALA A 169 -12.82 0.63 -1.30
N CYS A 170 -13.95 -0.08 -1.24
CA CYS A 170 -15.26 0.46 -1.64
C CYS A 170 -15.68 1.65 -0.76
N LEU A 171 -15.47 1.55 0.56
CA LEU A 171 -15.74 2.65 1.50
C LEU A 171 -14.83 3.86 1.22
N THR A 172 -13.54 3.63 0.95
CA THR A 172 -12.61 4.70 0.52
C THR A 172 -13.07 5.31 -0.80
N ALA A 173 -13.51 4.50 -1.76
CA ALA A 173 -13.95 4.98 -3.06
C ALA A 173 -15.20 5.86 -2.96
N GLU A 174 -16.15 5.51 -2.09
CA GLU A 174 -17.35 6.31 -1.82
C GLU A 174 -17.00 7.75 -1.39
N ILE A 175 -15.99 7.90 -0.54
CA ILE A 175 -15.50 9.21 -0.06
C ILE A 175 -14.92 10.06 -1.20
N PHE A 176 -14.31 9.44 -2.22
CA PHE A 176 -13.55 10.13 -3.28
C PHE A 176 -14.21 10.10 -4.66
N GLN A 177 -15.39 9.48 -4.82
CA GLN A 177 -16.05 9.27 -6.11
C GLN A 177 -16.34 10.56 -6.89
N ASP A 178 -16.56 11.68 -6.20
CA ASP A 178 -16.80 12.98 -6.83
C ASP A 178 -15.52 13.65 -7.36
N LYS A 179 -14.35 13.15 -6.96
CA LYS A 179 -13.04 13.74 -7.29
C LYS A 179 -12.23 12.90 -8.25
N ILE A 180 -12.40 11.57 -8.23
CA ILE A 180 -11.56 10.60 -8.93
C ILE A 180 -12.47 9.62 -9.66
N THR A 181 -12.13 9.27 -10.90
CA THR A 181 -12.80 8.15 -11.58
C THR A 181 -12.25 6.83 -11.05
N ILE A 182 -13.07 6.07 -10.34
CA ILE A 182 -12.63 4.87 -9.61
C ILE A 182 -13.29 3.63 -10.19
N ASN A 183 -12.51 2.59 -10.44
CA ASN A 183 -12.98 1.24 -10.71
C ASN A 183 -12.27 0.26 -9.76
N LEU A 184 -13.03 -0.60 -9.10
CA LEU A 184 -12.51 -1.59 -8.16
C LEU A 184 -13.00 -2.97 -8.55
N LEU A 185 -12.15 -3.99 -8.42
CA LEU A 185 -12.50 -5.38 -8.70
C LEU A 185 -12.11 -6.28 -7.51
N ASN A 186 -13.04 -7.09 -7.01
CA ASN A 186 -12.74 -8.13 -6.02
C ASN A 186 -12.25 -9.42 -6.71
N GLU A 187 -11.06 -9.36 -7.32
CA GLU A 187 -10.52 -10.43 -8.14
C GLU A 187 -9.08 -10.81 -7.77
N ASN A 188 -8.64 -11.97 -8.25
CA ASN A 188 -7.24 -12.39 -8.14
C ASN A 188 -6.44 -11.86 -9.32
N SER A 189 -5.68 -10.78 -9.09
CA SER A 189 -4.84 -10.13 -10.11
C SER A 189 -3.75 -11.04 -10.70
N ILE A 190 -3.43 -12.20 -10.08
CA ILE A 190 -2.53 -13.21 -10.66
C ILE A 190 -3.13 -13.79 -11.95
N TRP A 191 -4.45 -13.95 -12.02
CA TRP A 191 -5.13 -14.59 -13.15
C TRP A 191 -5.82 -13.62 -14.09
N ASP A 192 -5.98 -12.36 -13.67
CA ASP A 192 -6.54 -11.32 -14.52
C ASP A 192 -5.50 -10.80 -15.52
N ARG A 193 -5.88 -10.84 -16.80
CA ARG A 193 -5.09 -10.38 -17.95
C ARG A 193 -5.81 -9.29 -18.74
N SER A 194 -7.01 -8.88 -18.30
CA SER A 194 -7.89 -7.99 -19.05
C SER A 194 -7.44 -6.53 -19.03
N ILE A 195 -6.56 -6.18 -18.10
CA ILE A 195 -6.10 -4.80 -17.89
C ILE A 195 -4.91 -4.50 -18.80
N GLU A 196 -5.14 -3.93 -19.98
CA GLU A 196 -4.05 -3.72 -20.96
C GLU A 196 -3.46 -2.31 -20.97
N VAL A 197 -4.13 -1.28 -20.45
CA VAL A 197 -3.68 0.12 -20.59
C VAL A 197 -3.89 0.95 -19.32
N CYS A 198 -2.79 1.46 -18.75
CA CYS A 198 -2.77 2.53 -17.74
C CYS A 198 -1.49 3.37 -17.90
N ASP A 199 -1.48 4.62 -17.42
CA ASP A 199 -0.25 5.44 -17.48
C ASP A 199 0.81 4.87 -16.52
N GLY A 200 0.40 4.44 -15.34
CA GLY A 200 1.31 3.92 -14.33
C GLY A 200 0.72 2.81 -13.49
N ILE A 201 1.61 1.92 -13.04
CA ILE A 201 1.31 0.95 -11.98
C ILE A 201 1.92 1.45 -10.68
N VAL A 202 1.14 1.41 -9.61
CA VAL A 202 1.58 1.65 -8.23
C VAL A 202 1.18 0.44 -7.41
N SER A 203 2.05 -0.03 -6.50
CA SER A 203 1.72 -1.22 -5.70
C SER A 203 2.55 -1.37 -4.44
N THR A 204 1.91 -1.91 -3.40
CA THR A 204 2.56 -2.50 -2.22
C THR A 204 2.13 -3.97 -2.13
N PRO A 205 2.70 -4.87 -2.95
CA PRO A 205 2.25 -6.25 -3.04
C PRO A 205 2.44 -7.04 -1.72
N PRO A 206 1.83 -8.23 -1.61
CA PRO A 206 2.19 -9.22 -0.59
C PRO A 206 3.67 -9.60 -0.69
N PHE A 207 4.48 -9.18 0.29
CA PHE A 207 5.94 -9.35 0.22
C PHE A 207 6.37 -10.81 0.28
N SER A 208 7.14 -11.22 -0.73
CA SER A 208 7.74 -12.56 -0.86
C SER A 208 6.74 -13.71 -0.70
N ALA A 209 5.47 -13.47 -1.02
CA ALA A 209 4.46 -14.53 -1.08
C ALA A 209 4.74 -15.41 -2.30
N SER A 210 5.00 -16.70 -2.07
CA SER A 210 5.39 -17.63 -3.13
C SER A 210 4.24 -17.89 -4.11
N LEU A 211 4.57 -17.88 -5.40
CA LEU A 211 3.71 -18.42 -6.44
C LEU A 211 3.72 -19.95 -6.41
N SER A 212 2.59 -20.59 -6.70
CA SER A 212 2.53 -22.02 -7.01
C SER A 212 3.20 -22.32 -8.36
N GLU A 213 3.62 -23.57 -8.59
CA GLU A 213 4.26 -23.94 -9.86
C GLU A 213 3.38 -23.64 -11.09
N LYS A 214 2.07 -23.87 -10.97
CA LYS A 214 1.10 -23.52 -12.03
C LYS A 214 1.08 -22.02 -12.34
N GLU A 215 1.16 -21.18 -11.31
CA GLU A 215 1.21 -19.73 -11.49
C GLU A 215 2.52 -19.31 -12.14
N LYS A 216 3.65 -19.87 -11.70
CA LYS A 216 4.97 -19.60 -12.29
C LYS A 216 5.00 -19.92 -13.78
N GLU A 217 4.52 -21.10 -14.18
CA GLU A 217 4.43 -21.52 -15.58
C GLU A 217 3.55 -20.57 -16.40
N ALA A 218 2.38 -20.18 -15.87
CA ALA A 218 1.46 -19.28 -16.56
C ALA A 218 2.05 -17.87 -16.76
N ILE A 219 2.74 -17.35 -15.75
CA ILE A 219 3.39 -16.03 -15.79
C ILE A 219 4.61 -16.04 -16.69
N GLU A 220 5.43 -17.10 -16.65
CA GLU A 220 6.61 -17.22 -17.51
C GLU A 220 6.18 -17.33 -18.98
N TYR A 221 5.14 -18.11 -19.29
CA TYR A 221 4.56 -18.18 -20.64
C TYR A 221 4.04 -16.82 -21.14
N GLU A 222 3.42 -16.03 -20.26
CA GLU A 222 2.84 -14.72 -20.57
C GLU A 222 3.92 -13.65 -20.79
N THR A 223 5.00 -13.68 -19.99
CA THR A 223 5.93 -12.55 -19.86
C THR A 223 7.33 -12.83 -20.38
N ASN A 224 7.66 -14.10 -20.63
CA ASN A 224 9.02 -14.62 -20.86
C ASN A 224 10.00 -14.30 -19.73
N VAL A 225 9.51 -14.12 -18.50
CA VAL A 225 10.33 -13.87 -17.30
C VAL A 225 9.88 -14.81 -16.19
N ARG A 226 10.81 -15.59 -15.65
CA ARG A 226 10.56 -16.44 -14.50
C ARG A 226 10.38 -15.59 -13.25
N CYS A 227 9.21 -15.71 -12.62
CA CYS A 227 8.88 -15.07 -11.34
C CYS A 227 8.71 -16.16 -10.27
N ASN A 228 9.14 -15.88 -9.04
CA ASN A 228 8.93 -16.82 -7.93
C ASN A 228 7.93 -16.30 -6.89
N PHE A 229 7.73 -14.99 -6.84
CA PHE A 229 6.94 -14.34 -5.82
C PHE A 229 5.90 -13.38 -6.41
N ILE A 230 4.83 -13.11 -5.66
CA ILE A 230 3.74 -12.22 -6.07
C ILE A 230 4.23 -10.77 -6.26
N ASP A 231 5.21 -10.33 -5.47
CA ASP A 231 5.79 -8.99 -5.56
C ASP A 231 6.66 -8.75 -6.81
N ASP A 232 6.96 -9.80 -7.58
CA ASP A 232 7.57 -9.68 -8.92
C ASP A 232 6.55 -9.21 -9.99
N LEU A 233 5.25 -9.49 -9.79
CA LEU A 233 4.24 -9.35 -10.83
C LEU A 233 3.97 -7.91 -11.28
N PRO A 234 3.83 -6.91 -10.38
CA PRO A 234 3.61 -5.53 -10.82
C PRO A 234 4.72 -5.05 -11.76
N ILE A 235 5.96 -5.47 -11.50
CA ILE A 235 7.14 -5.14 -12.30
C ILE A 235 7.04 -5.78 -13.67
N VAL A 236 6.92 -7.11 -13.72
CA VAL A 236 7.00 -7.84 -14.99
C VAL A 236 5.77 -7.60 -15.85
N ARG A 237 4.56 -7.63 -15.29
CA ARG A 237 3.33 -7.35 -16.04
C ARG A 237 3.19 -5.88 -16.41
N GLY A 238 3.55 -4.94 -15.52
CA GLY A 238 3.59 -3.53 -15.88
C GLY A 238 4.47 -3.25 -17.08
N LEU A 239 5.64 -3.89 -17.10
CA LEU A 239 6.62 -3.71 -18.16
C LEU A 239 6.35 -4.55 -19.43
N ARG A 240 5.60 -5.66 -19.37
CA ARG A 240 5.31 -6.50 -20.55
C ARG A 240 3.89 -6.44 -21.09
N ILE A 241 2.90 -6.33 -20.22
CA ILE A 241 1.48 -6.59 -20.51
C ILE A 241 0.64 -5.32 -20.39
N ASN A 242 0.69 -4.62 -19.25
CA ASN A 242 -0.19 -3.47 -19.01
C ASN A 242 0.25 -2.18 -19.74
N HIS A 243 1.30 -2.27 -20.56
CA HIS A 243 1.90 -1.16 -21.31
C HIS A 243 2.18 0.12 -20.50
N ALA A 244 2.34 0.00 -19.18
CA ALA A 244 2.55 1.13 -18.29
C ALA A 244 3.82 1.89 -18.65
N LYS A 245 3.76 3.23 -18.59
CA LYS A 245 4.92 4.11 -18.80
C LYS A 245 5.88 4.00 -17.62
N VAL A 246 5.32 3.97 -16.40
CA VAL A 246 6.06 3.85 -15.15
C VAL A 246 5.45 2.75 -14.27
N THR A 247 6.30 2.00 -13.60
CA THR A 247 5.90 1.04 -12.57
C THR A 247 6.63 1.40 -11.28
N ILE A 248 5.87 1.61 -10.21
CA ILE A 248 6.36 2.01 -8.89
C ILE A 248 5.91 0.97 -7.88
N THR A 249 6.86 0.23 -7.33
CA THR A 249 6.55 -0.90 -6.43
C THR A 249 7.35 -0.77 -5.15
N VAL A 250 6.65 -0.89 -4.01
CA VAL A 250 7.29 -1.05 -2.71
C VAL A 250 7.69 -2.51 -2.55
N LEU A 251 8.96 -2.78 -2.31
CA LEU A 251 9.52 -4.14 -2.24
C LEU A 251 10.27 -4.34 -0.93
N PRO A 252 10.33 -5.58 -0.41
CA PRO A 252 11.22 -5.90 0.69
C PRO A 252 12.68 -5.83 0.22
N HIS A 253 13.61 -5.45 1.10
CA HIS A 253 15.05 -5.38 0.77
C HIS A 253 15.63 -6.68 0.17
N VAL A 254 15.01 -7.84 0.45
CA VAL A 254 15.40 -9.12 -0.12
C VAL A 254 15.28 -9.16 -1.65
N PHE A 255 14.42 -8.33 -2.27
CA PHE A 255 14.36 -8.18 -3.71
C PHE A 255 15.73 -7.83 -4.31
N CYS A 256 16.54 -7.03 -3.60
CA CYS A 256 17.82 -6.53 -4.08
C CYS A 256 18.91 -7.61 -4.25
N PHE A 257 18.79 -8.75 -3.58
CA PHE A 257 19.87 -9.76 -3.55
C PHE A 257 19.39 -11.21 -3.56
N GLY A 258 18.14 -11.47 -3.18
CA GLY A 258 17.59 -12.82 -3.07
C GLY A 258 17.61 -13.56 -4.40
N ASN A 259 18.01 -14.83 -4.39
CA ASN A 259 18.12 -15.65 -5.59
C ASN A 259 16.77 -15.84 -6.30
N GLY A 260 15.66 -15.86 -5.56
CA GLY A 260 14.32 -16.01 -6.14
C GLY A 260 13.87 -14.82 -7.00
N HIS A 261 14.45 -13.64 -6.83
CA HIS A 261 14.17 -12.44 -7.65
C HIS A 261 15.22 -12.21 -8.76
N ARG A 262 16.23 -13.09 -8.89
CA ARG A 262 17.39 -12.87 -9.78
C ARG A 262 17.00 -12.67 -11.24
N ASP A 263 16.05 -13.47 -11.74
CA ASP A 263 15.62 -13.40 -13.15
C ASP A 263 14.87 -12.10 -13.43
N VAL A 264 14.06 -11.62 -12.48
CA VAL A 264 13.39 -10.32 -12.56
C VAL A 264 14.40 -9.17 -12.52
N ARG A 265 15.40 -9.21 -11.62
CA ARG A 265 16.49 -8.22 -11.60
C ARG A 265 17.26 -8.19 -12.93
N ARG A 266 17.61 -9.35 -13.48
CA ARG A 266 18.25 -9.45 -14.81
C ARG A 266 17.39 -8.83 -15.90
N PHE A 267 16.10 -9.14 -15.90
CA PHE A 267 15.15 -8.58 -16.86
C PHE A 267 15.13 -7.04 -16.82
N ILE A 268 14.94 -6.42 -15.65
CA ILE A 268 14.84 -4.95 -15.55
C ILE A 268 16.16 -4.22 -15.78
N VAL A 269 17.30 -4.81 -15.40
CA VAL A 269 18.64 -4.22 -15.64
C VAL A 269 19.02 -4.30 -17.13
N ASN A 270 18.88 -5.48 -17.74
CA ASN A 270 19.30 -5.68 -19.14
C ASN A 270 18.46 -4.88 -20.14
N ASN A 271 17.23 -4.54 -19.78
CA ASN A 271 16.36 -3.71 -20.61
C ASN A 271 16.43 -2.21 -20.26
N ASN A 272 17.34 -1.79 -19.38
CA ASN A 272 17.48 -0.39 -18.94
C ASN A 272 16.18 0.21 -18.37
N TYR A 273 15.39 -0.59 -17.65
CA TYR A 273 14.10 -0.15 -17.13
C TYR A 273 14.20 0.53 -15.77
N ILE A 274 15.20 0.21 -14.94
CA ILE A 274 15.31 0.83 -13.61
C ILE A 274 15.66 2.31 -13.78
N ASP A 275 14.80 3.19 -13.28
CA ASP A 275 15.05 4.63 -13.22
C ASP A 275 15.67 5.00 -11.88
N THR A 276 14.95 4.70 -10.79
CA THR A 276 15.31 5.11 -9.44
C THR A 276 15.02 3.98 -8.43
N ILE A 277 15.88 3.84 -7.42
CA ILE A 277 15.67 3.00 -6.23
C ILE A 277 15.77 3.88 -4.99
N ILE A 278 14.70 3.94 -4.19
CA ILE A 278 14.66 4.69 -2.93
C ILE A 278 14.73 3.71 -1.77
N SER A 279 15.81 3.76 -1.00
CA SER A 279 15.99 2.96 0.22
C SER A 279 15.29 3.63 1.40
N LEU A 280 14.23 3.03 1.93
CA LEU A 280 13.42 3.61 3.00
C LEU A 280 13.91 3.17 4.40
N PRO A 281 13.56 3.90 5.47
CA PRO A 281 13.87 3.47 6.83
C PRO A 281 13.17 2.16 7.23
N ARG A 282 13.75 1.42 8.18
CA ARG A 282 13.11 0.24 8.81
C ARG A 282 11.89 0.63 9.65
N ASN A 283 10.94 -0.30 9.79
CA ASN A 283 9.71 -0.16 10.60
C ASN A 283 8.84 1.05 10.19
N VAL A 284 8.77 1.38 8.91
CA VAL A 284 7.82 2.38 8.38
C VAL A 284 6.56 1.75 7.79
N LEU A 285 6.48 0.41 7.78
CA LEU A 285 5.32 -0.38 7.36
C LEU A 285 4.64 -0.98 8.59
N TYR A 286 3.33 -1.24 8.50
CA TYR A 286 2.60 -1.91 9.58
C TYR A 286 3.01 -3.36 9.74
N GLY A 287 3.00 -3.86 10.99
CA GLY A 287 3.18 -5.28 11.30
C GLY A 287 4.56 -5.87 10.99
N THR A 288 5.53 -5.10 10.48
CA THR A 288 6.84 -5.61 10.06
C THR A 288 7.99 -4.66 10.34
N GLY A 289 9.15 -5.21 10.73
CA GLY A 289 10.40 -4.47 10.92
C GLY A 289 11.35 -4.49 9.72
N ILE A 290 10.85 -4.93 8.56
CA ILE A 290 11.61 -4.98 7.31
C ILE A 290 12.04 -3.56 6.90
N LYS A 291 13.19 -3.48 6.21
CA LYS A 291 13.63 -2.28 5.45
C LYS A 291 12.99 -2.38 4.06
N PRO A 292 12.07 -1.49 3.66
CA PRO A 292 11.53 -1.52 2.31
C PRO A 292 12.38 -0.67 1.35
N ILE A 293 12.23 -0.93 0.06
CA ILE A 293 12.67 -0.04 -1.00
C ILE A 293 11.45 0.38 -1.84
N VAL A 294 11.55 1.50 -2.54
CA VAL A 294 10.66 1.85 -3.65
C VAL A 294 11.44 1.71 -4.95
N LEU A 295 11.02 0.80 -5.81
CA LEU A 295 11.58 0.60 -7.15
C LEU A 295 10.73 1.37 -8.15
N ILE A 296 11.37 2.23 -8.95
CA ILE A 296 10.74 2.97 -10.04
C ILE A 296 11.34 2.48 -11.36
N CYS A 297 10.51 1.87 -12.19
CA CYS A 297 10.87 1.41 -13.53
C CYS A 297 10.17 2.26 -14.60
N ARG A 298 10.87 2.59 -15.69
CA ARG A 298 10.37 3.40 -16.80
C ARG A 298 10.77 2.82 -18.15
N LYS A 299 9.83 2.83 -19.10
CA LYS A 299 10.10 2.40 -20.49
C LYS A 299 10.66 3.50 -21.38
N ASP A 300 10.43 4.76 -21.01
CA ASP A 300 10.84 5.95 -21.77
C ASP A 300 12.23 6.47 -21.37
N LYS A 301 13.02 5.64 -20.67
CA LYS A 301 14.38 5.99 -20.22
C LYS A 301 15.34 6.05 -21.40
N LEU A 302 16.16 7.11 -21.47
CA LEU A 302 17.24 7.19 -22.45
C LEU A 302 18.24 6.06 -22.25
N ILE A 303 18.62 5.40 -23.34
CA ILE A 303 19.59 4.29 -23.33
C ILE A 303 20.90 4.77 -22.68
N GLY A 304 21.41 3.98 -21.74
CA GLY A 304 22.66 4.28 -21.03
C GLY A 304 22.54 5.26 -19.86
N SER A 305 21.33 5.77 -19.57
CA SER A 305 21.11 6.59 -18.37
C SER A 305 21.38 5.76 -17.11
N PRO A 306 22.12 6.31 -16.12
CA PRO A 306 22.39 5.60 -14.88
C PRO A 306 21.11 5.36 -14.07
N VAL A 307 21.15 4.39 -13.16
CA VAL A 307 20.16 4.17 -12.12
C VAL A 307 20.45 5.15 -10.98
N ARG A 308 19.43 5.88 -10.52
CA ARG A 308 19.53 6.77 -9.36
C ARG A 308 19.22 6.00 -8.08
N PHE A 309 20.16 5.91 -7.16
CA PHE A 309 19.91 5.41 -5.81
C PHE A 309 19.70 6.59 -4.87
N ILE A 310 18.65 6.54 -4.05
CA ILE A 310 18.34 7.55 -3.03
C ILE A 310 18.33 6.87 -1.66
N PHE A 311 19.05 7.43 -0.71
CA PHE A 311 19.22 6.88 0.64
C PHE A 311 18.39 7.66 1.65
N ALA A 312 17.21 7.14 1.99
CA ALA A 312 16.23 7.84 2.82
C ALA A 312 16.16 7.30 4.26
N ASP A 313 17.18 6.59 4.75
CA ASP A 313 17.21 5.96 6.08
C ASP A 313 16.94 6.94 7.25
N ASN A 314 17.29 8.22 7.10
CA ASN A 314 17.11 9.27 8.10
C ASN A 314 15.74 9.97 8.04
N PHE A 315 14.87 9.66 7.06
CA PHE A 315 13.54 10.26 6.89
C PHE A 315 12.51 9.56 7.77
N VAL A 316 12.61 9.77 9.07
CA VAL A 316 11.78 9.10 10.04
C VAL A 316 11.26 10.06 11.10
N ILE A 317 9.99 9.90 11.45
CA ILE A 317 9.34 10.52 12.61
C ILE A 317 9.03 9.42 13.62
N GLY A 318 9.16 9.72 14.92
CA GLY A 318 8.82 8.82 16.02
C GLY A 318 10.04 8.18 16.68
N ASN A 319 9.92 7.94 17.98
CA ASN A 319 11.07 7.64 18.84
C ASN A 319 11.22 6.15 19.17
N ASN A 320 10.25 5.30 18.78
CA ASN A 320 10.27 3.87 19.03
C ASN A 320 9.66 3.11 17.83
N SER A 321 9.89 1.80 17.76
CA SER A 321 9.44 0.96 16.62
C SER A 321 7.93 0.92 16.42
N ARG A 322 7.12 1.23 17.44
CA ARG A 322 5.65 1.17 17.37
C ARG A 322 5.03 2.41 16.73
N ASN A 323 5.67 3.57 16.87
CA ASN A 323 5.19 4.86 16.35
C ASN A 323 6.11 5.42 15.26
N ARG A 324 6.97 4.57 14.69
CA ARG A 324 7.93 4.95 13.65
C ARG A 324 7.18 5.10 12.33
N LYS A 325 7.31 6.25 11.69
CA LYS A 325 6.67 6.60 10.41
C LYS A 325 7.69 7.23 9.47
N LEU A 326 7.43 7.14 8.17
CA LEU A 326 8.22 7.85 7.16
C LEU A 326 7.97 9.36 7.29
N ASP A 327 9.04 10.16 7.34
CA ASP A 327 8.96 11.62 7.20
C ASP A 327 8.73 11.99 5.72
N VAL A 328 7.54 11.65 5.20
CA VAL A 328 7.25 11.72 3.77
C VAL A 328 7.26 13.15 3.24
N ASP A 329 6.82 14.12 4.06
CA ASP A 329 6.78 15.53 3.64
C ASP A 329 8.18 16.09 3.47
N ARG A 330 9.09 15.79 4.39
CA ARG A 330 10.50 16.14 4.24
C ARG A 330 11.13 15.42 3.04
N LEU A 331 10.84 14.13 2.86
CA LEU A 331 11.36 13.36 1.73
C LEU A 331 10.90 13.95 0.39
N ILE A 332 9.62 14.30 0.25
CA ILE A 332 9.08 14.92 -0.97
C ILE A 332 9.69 16.32 -1.18
N ALA A 333 9.86 17.12 -0.13
CA ALA A 333 10.50 18.43 -0.24
C ALA A 333 11.96 18.32 -0.75
N ASP A 334 12.70 17.32 -0.24
CA ASP A 334 14.07 17.06 -0.67
C ASP A 334 14.14 16.43 -2.06
N LEU A 335 13.16 15.61 -2.47
CA LEU A 335 13.03 15.11 -3.85
C LEU A 335 12.79 16.23 -4.88
N ASN A 336 12.10 17.31 -4.48
CA ASN A 336 11.85 18.46 -5.36
C ASN A 336 13.05 19.43 -5.46
N SER A 337 13.83 19.56 -4.38
CA SER A 337 14.90 20.56 -4.28
C SER A 337 16.31 19.99 -4.49
N SER A 338 16.47 18.66 -4.39
CA SER A 338 17.76 17.94 -4.35
C SER A 338 18.74 18.45 -3.29
N SER A 339 18.27 19.20 -2.28
CA SER A 339 19.16 19.98 -1.40
C SER A 339 19.75 19.19 -0.23
N ASN A 340 19.19 18.02 0.12
CA ASN A 340 19.64 17.20 1.26
C ASN A 340 19.62 15.68 1.00
N LEU A 341 19.40 15.25 -0.25
CA LEU A 341 19.38 13.82 -0.56
C LEU A 341 20.80 13.28 -0.67
N ILE A 342 21.05 12.18 0.01
CA ILE A 342 22.20 11.34 -0.28
C ILE A 342 21.77 10.48 -1.47
N GLU A 343 22.53 10.56 -2.56
CA GLU A 343 22.23 9.85 -3.80
C GLU A 343 23.49 9.40 -4.52
N SER A 344 23.34 8.37 -5.36
CA SER A 344 24.37 7.92 -6.28
C SER A 344 23.76 7.56 -7.64
N PHE A 345 24.58 7.64 -8.69
CA PHE A 345 24.19 7.34 -10.06
C PHE A 345 25.07 6.20 -10.57
N VAL A 346 24.46 5.05 -10.82
CA VAL A 346 25.16 3.78 -11.08
C VAL A 346 24.82 3.30 -12.48
N SER A 347 25.81 2.92 -13.27
CA SER A 347 25.55 2.39 -14.62
C SER A 347 25.00 0.96 -14.57
N ASN A 348 24.24 0.54 -15.58
CA ASN A 348 23.80 -0.86 -15.67
C ASN A 348 24.99 -1.82 -15.76
N ASP A 349 26.10 -1.42 -16.41
CA ASP A 349 27.32 -2.23 -16.50
C ASP A 349 27.91 -2.50 -15.12
N GLU A 350 27.92 -1.50 -14.24
CA GLU A 350 28.36 -1.66 -12.85
C GLU A 350 27.42 -2.59 -12.07
N ILE A 351 26.10 -2.49 -12.28
CA ILE A 351 25.12 -3.42 -11.67
C ILE A 351 25.35 -4.86 -12.17
N ILE A 352 25.62 -5.05 -13.46
CA ILE A 352 25.92 -6.35 -14.07
C ILE A 352 27.21 -6.94 -13.49
N GLN A 353 28.27 -6.12 -13.33
CA GLN A 353 29.54 -6.54 -12.72
C GLN A 353 29.37 -6.98 -11.26
N ASN A 354 28.38 -6.44 -10.56
CA ASN A 354 28.01 -6.82 -9.20
C ASN A 354 26.91 -7.90 -9.15
N ASP A 355 26.84 -8.79 -10.14
CA ASP A 355 25.88 -9.91 -10.25
C ASP A 355 24.41 -9.47 -10.08
N TYR A 356 24.05 -8.34 -10.70
CA TYR A 356 22.70 -7.78 -10.64
C TYR A 356 22.22 -7.50 -9.22
N THR A 357 23.12 -7.22 -8.27
CA THR A 357 22.75 -6.73 -6.96
C THR A 357 22.15 -5.34 -7.07
N LEU A 358 21.11 -5.07 -6.30
CA LEU A 358 20.51 -3.74 -6.16
C LEU A 358 20.54 -3.28 -4.71
N ILE A 359 21.43 -3.85 -3.89
CA ILE A 359 21.60 -3.47 -2.48
C ILE A 359 22.09 -2.02 -2.47
N PRO A 360 21.30 -1.06 -1.95
CA PRO A 360 21.68 0.35 -1.99
C PRO A 360 23.04 0.60 -1.33
N GLU A 361 23.36 -0.08 -0.22
CA GLU A 361 24.60 0.09 0.53
C GLU A 361 25.87 -0.22 -0.29
N VAL A 362 25.79 -1.08 -1.32
CA VAL A 362 26.90 -1.35 -2.24
C VAL A 362 27.27 -0.11 -3.06
N TYR A 363 26.28 0.74 -3.32
CA TYR A 363 26.39 1.94 -4.15
C TYR A 363 26.35 3.24 -3.33
N TYR A 364 26.48 3.14 -2.00
CA TYR A 364 26.45 4.30 -1.14
C TYR A 364 27.65 5.21 -1.45
N PRO A 365 27.45 6.53 -1.60
CA PRO A 365 28.55 7.45 -1.86
C PRO A 365 29.48 7.48 -0.63
N ILE A 366 30.65 6.85 -0.74
CA ILE A 366 31.66 6.89 0.32
C ILE A 366 32.28 8.30 0.33
N SER A 367 32.21 9.00 1.47
CA SER A 367 32.94 10.26 1.62
C SER A 367 34.45 10.00 1.54
N ARG A 368 35.23 10.89 0.89
CA ARG A 368 36.69 10.75 0.80
C ARG A 368 37.40 10.69 2.16
N ASP A 369 36.72 11.05 3.25
CA ASP A 369 37.28 11.08 4.61
C ASP A 369 37.14 9.74 5.37
N GLU A 370 36.35 8.77 4.87
CA GLU A 370 36.10 7.49 5.57
C GLU A 370 36.85 6.27 5.00
N ILE A 371 37.67 6.47 3.96
CA ILE A 371 38.47 5.39 3.32
C ILE A 371 39.50 4.78 4.30
N GLY A 372 39.74 5.40 5.46
CA GLY A 372 40.69 4.94 6.46
C GLY A 372 40.24 3.82 7.41
N THR A 373 38.94 3.52 7.58
CA THR A 373 38.54 2.74 8.79
C THR A 373 37.45 1.67 8.66
N SER A 374 36.75 1.46 7.53
CA SER A 374 35.50 0.67 7.60
C SER A 374 35.23 -0.34 6.48
N VAL A 375 36.25 -1.04 5.98
CA VAL A 375 36.02 -2.22 5.10
C VAL A 375 35.75 -3.51 5.89
N VAL A 376 35.88 -3.53 7.22
CA VAL A 376 35.81 -4.79 8.00
C VAL A 376 34.46 -5.04 8.71
N THR A 377 33.50 -4.09 8.72
CA THR A 377 32.34 -4.22 9.64
C THR A 377 30.96 -4.30 8.98
N MET A 378 30.81 -4.12 7.65
CA MET A 378 29.48 -4.12 7.01
C MET A 378 28.97 -5.47 6.45
N ILE A 379 29.67 -6.59 6.68
CA ILE A 379 29.20 -7.94 6.27
C ILE A 379 28.99 -8.84 7.49
N ARG A 380 28.19 -8.39 8.47
CA ARG A 380 27.66 -9.27 9.52
C ARG A 380 26.18 -9.06 9.76
#